data_AF-A0A924GL27-F1
#
_entry.id   AF-A0A924GL27-F1
#
_cell.length_a   1.000
_cell.length_b   1.000
_cell.length_c   1.000
_cell.angle_alpha   90.00
_cell.angle_beta   90.00
_cell.angle_gamma   90.00
#
_symmetry.space_group_name_H-M   'P 1'
#
loop_
_entity.id
_entity.type
_entity.pdbx_description
1 polymer ?
#
loop_
_entity_poly.entity_id
_entity_poly.type
_entity_poly.pdbx_seq_one_letter_code
_entity_poly.pdbx_strand_id
1 'polypeptide(L)'
;MPTYDFLCNCGHRFERFLRSYKSANPDCEVCARPTSRVPSRVAMLGAASIPEGDTYAPKSFEGTANGNRELIAIWQRKLETRRKFEEKHPEHKTTREAIAAHEGAFENNPLTYRELASRAEKTGDATAAAAEASRDRGVKAVPKKDVNL
;
A
#
# COMPACT_ATOMS: atom_id res chain seq x y z
N MET A 1 22.41 31.23 2.96
CA MET A 1 22.47 31.82 4.32
C MET A 1 22.28 30.66 5.29
N PRO A 2 23.26 30.34 6.16
CA PRO A 2 23.14 29.17 7.03
C PRO A 2 22.01 29.33 8.06
N THR A 3 21.33 28.21 8.33
CA THR A 3 20.34 28.12 9.39
C THR A 3 20.92 27.42 10.61
N TYR A 4 20.53 27.88 11.80
CA TYR A 4 20.97 27.32 13.07
C TYR A 4 19.79 27.16 14.01
N ASP A 5 19.84 26.11 14.83
CA ASP A 5 18.93 25.93 15.96
C ASP A 5 19.48 26.65 17.20
N PHE A 6 18.60 27.34 17.91
CA PHE A 6 18.90 28.04 19.16
C PHE A 6 18.08 27.49 20.31
N LEU A 7 18.68 27.46 21.50
CA LEU A 7 18.02 27.14 22.75
C LEU A 7 18.26 28.26 23.77
N CYS A 8 17.18 28.75 24.36
CA CYS A 8 17.23 29.69 25.48
C CYS A 8 17.10 28.94 26.81
N ASN A 9 17.63 29.54 27.90
CA ASN A 9 17.50 29.02 29.26
C ASN A 9 16.03 28.96 29.76
N CYS A 10 15.10 29.67 29.11
CA CYS A 10 13.66 29.53 29.40
C CYS A 10 13.02 28.29 28.76
N GLY A 11 13.79 27.48 28.02
CA GLY A 11 13.32 26.28 27.33
C GLY A 11 12.78 26.53 25.91
N HIS A 12 12.66 27.80 25.48
CA HIS A 12 12.23 28.11 24.13
C HIS A 12 13.32 27.76 23.11
N ARG A 13 12.92 27.05 22.06
CA ARG A 13 13.80 26.54 21.01
C ARG A 13 13.26 26.94 19.65
N PHE A 14 14.11 27.47 18.79
CA PHE A 14 13.71 28.02 17.48
C PHE A 14 14.86 27.94 16.47
N GLU A 15 14.51 28.08 15.20
CA GLU A 15 15.45 28.07 14.08
C GLU A 15 15.57 29.50 13.50
N ARG A 16 16.80 29.94 13.18
CA ARG A 16 17.01 31.26 12.55
C ARG A 16 18.14 31.25 11.53
N PHE A 17 17.94 32.00 10.46
CA PHE A 17 18.98 32.27 9.48
C PHE A 17 19.95 33.33 10.01
N LEU A 18 21.25 33.04 9.93
CA LEU A 18 22.30 34.01 10.20
C LEU A 18 23.15 34.24 8.95
N ARG A 19 23.70 35.45 8.79
CA ARG A 19 24.56 35.79 7.65
C ARG A 19 25.83 34.95 7.61
N SER A 20 26.42 34.68 8.78
CA SER A 20 27.58 33.79 8.93
C SER A 20 27.62 33.18 10.34
N TYR A 21 28.47 32.17 10.53
CA TYR A 21 28.71 31.55 11.84
C TYR A 21 29.27 32.54 12.88
N LYS A 22 29.95 33.60 12.45
CA LYS A 22 30.54 34.63 13.33
C LYS A 22 29.53 35.69 13.77
N SER A 23 28.32 35.70 13.20
CA SER A 23 27.27 36.62 13.64
C SER A 23 26.90 36.38 15.10
N ALA A 24 26.47 37.42 15.83
CA ALA A 24 25.97 37.25 17.19
C ALA A 24 24.70 36.37 17.22
N ASN A 25 24.48 35.69 18.34
CA ASN A 25 23.25 34.92 18.53
C ASN A 25 22.07 35.89 18.75
N PRO A 26 20.90 35.62 18.16
CA PRO A 26 19.71 36.41 18.42
C PRO A 26 19.23 36.19 19.87
N ASP A 27 18.63 37.22 20.45
CA ASP A 27 17.91 37.07 21.71
C ASP A 27 16.64 36.24 21.54
N CYS A 28 16.18 35.63 22.62
CA CYS A 28 14.97 34.82 22.63
C CYS A 28 13.73 35.68 22.40
N GLU A 29 12.87 35.31 21.44
CA GLU A 29 11.64 36.05 21.14
C GLU A 29 10.60 36.02 22.28
N VAL A 30 10.72 35.05 23.21
CA VAL A 30 9.78 34.88 24.32
C VAL A 30 10.22 35.64 25.59
N CYS A 31 11.52 35.66 25.89
CA CYS A 31 12.02 36.21 27.16
C CYS A 31 13.14 37.24 27.02
N ALA A 32 13.52 37.61 25.79
CA ALA A 32 14.56 38.58 25.46
C ALA A 32 15.95 38.29 26.08
N ARG A 33 16.20 37.04 26.48
CA ARG A 33 17.50 36.61 27.03
C ARG A 33 18.40 36.05 25.92
N PRO A 34 19.73 36.08 26.12
CA PRO A 34 20.68 35.52 25.17
C PRO A 34 20.42 34.02 24.97
N THR A 35 20.68 33.55 23.74
CA THR A 35 20.50 32.16 23.34
C THR A 35 21.82 31.49 23.02
N SER A 36 21.83 30.15 23.11
CA SER A 36 22.96 29.32 22.70
C SER A 36 22.63 28.58 21.41
N ARG A 37 23.62 28.41 20.54
CA ARG A 37 23.51 27.52 19.38
C ARG A 37 23.53 26.08 19.86
N VAL A 38 22.65 25.26 19.31
CA VAL A 38 22.59 23.83 19.58
C VAL A 38 22.66 23.05 18.28
N PRO A 39 23.18 21.82 18.28
CA PRO A 39 23.05 20.94 17.13
C PRO A 39 21.59 20.80 16.72
N SER A 40 21.36 20.83 15.40
CA SER A 40 20.04 20.56 14.84
C SER A 40 19.56 19.18 15.26
N ARG A 41 18.27 19.06 15.56
CA ARG A 41 17.71 17.73 15.84
C ARG A 41 17.84 16.88 14.58
N VAL A 42 18.26 15.62 14.76
CA VAL A 42 18.17 14.64 13.68
C VAL A 42 16.69 14.40 13.42
N ALA A 43 16.17 14.95 12.33
CA ALA A 43 14.89 14.53 11.82
C ALA A 43 15.08 13.13 11.22
N MET A 44 14.48 12.12 11.85
CA MET A 44 14.34 10.80 11.22
C MET A 44 13.36 10.95 10.06
N LEU A 45 13.88 11.31 8.89
CA LEU A 45 13.13 11.40 7.65
C LEU A 45 13.16 10.02 6.99
N GLY A 46 11.98 9.44 6.78
CA GLY A 46 11.82 8.13 6.14
C GLY A 46 11.94 6.99 7.14
N ALA A 47 10.84 6.67 7.82
CA ALA A 47 10.68 5.32 8.34
C ALA A 47 10.58 4.37 7.13
N ALA A 48 11.36 3.29 7.13
CA ALA A 48 11.23 2.24 6.13
C ALA A 48 9.88 1.54 6.34
N SER A 49 8.85 2.00 5.63
CA SER A 49 7.54 1.36 5.62
C SER A 49 7.46 0.36 4.48
N ILE A 50 6.86 -0.79 4.76
CA ILE A 50 6.51 -1.77 3.73
C ILE A 50 5.56 -1.09 2.72
N PRO A 51 5.87 -1.09 1.41
CA PRO A 51 4.99 -0.52 0.40
C PRO A 51 3.62 -1.21 0.42
N GLU A 52 2.56 -0.43 0.19
CA GLU A 52 1.18 -0.93 0.11
C GLU A 52 1.08 -2.05 -0.95
N GLY A 53 0.47 -3.17 -0.55
CA GLY A 53 0.24 -4.32 -1.41
C GLY A 53 -1.08 -4.25 -2.19
N ASP A 54 -1.30 -5.23 -3.05
CA ASP A 54 -2.49 -5.35 -3.91
C ASP A 54 -3.82 -5.35 -3.15
N THR A 55 -3.83 -5.74 -1.87
CA THR A 55 -5.04 -5.74 -1.04
C THR A 55 -5.62 -4.35 -0.83
N TYR A 56 -4.79 -3.31 -0.93
CA TYR A 56 -5.19 -1.91 -0.78
C TYR A 56 -5.58 -1.26 -2.12
N ALA A 57 -5.20 -1.88 -3.24
CA ALA A 57 -5.54 -1.35 -4.55
C ALA A 57 -7.06 -1.44 -4.79
N PRO A 58 -7.67 -0.41 -5.38
CA PRO A 58 -9.09 -0.41 -5.70
C PRO A 58 -9.40 -1.54 -6.69
N LYS A 59 -10.47 -2.29 -6.39
CA LYS A 59 -10.91 -3.46 -7.19
C LYS A 59 -12.16 -3.17 -8.02
N SER A 60 -12.73 -1.97 -7.91
CA SER A 60 -13.91 -1.54 -8.67
C SER A 60 -13.65 -0.23 -9.39
N PHE A 61 -14.48 0.06 -10.39
CA PHE A 61 -14.42 1.29 -11.18
C PHE A 61 -14.68 2.53 -10.30
N GLU A 62 -15.66 2.47 -9.40
CA GLU A 62 -15.96 3.53 -8.44
C GLU A 62 -14.77 3.74 -7.49
N GLY A 63 -14.11 2.66 -7.07
CA GLY A 63 -12.90 2.71 -6.25
C GLY A 63 -11.72 3.42 -6.93
N THR A 64 -11.72 3.48 -8.27
CA THR A 64 -10.76 4.28 -9.05
C THR A 64 -11.24 5.72 -9.32
N ALA A 65 -12.23 6.20 -8.57
CA ALA A 65 -12.86 7.50 -8.79
C ALA A 65 -13.36 7.66 -10.23
N ASN A 66 -14.09 6.64 -10.71
CA ASN A 66 -14.62 6.55 -12.07
C ASN A 66 -13.55 6.62 -13.16
N GLY A 67 -12.43 5.93 -12.95
CA GLY A 67 -11.34 5.89 -13.91
C GLY A 67 -10.43 7.13 -13.88
N ASN A 68 -10.30 7.79 -12.72
CA ASN A 68 -9.39 8.93 -12.59
C ASN A 68 -7.95 8.49 -12.93
N ARG A 69 -7.41 9.05 -14.01
CA ARG A 69 -6.09 8.71 -14.55
C ARG A 69 -4.96 8.93 -13.56
N GLU A 70 -5.00 9.99 -12.77
CA GLU A 70 -3.95 10.30 -11.80
C GLU A 70 -3.93 9.27 -10.67
N LEU A 71 -5.11 8.92 -10.16
CA LEU A 71 -5.25 7.89 -9.13
C LEU A 71 -4.75 6.54 -9.62
N ILE A 72 -5.12 6.15 -10.85
CA ILE A 72 -4.65 4.92 -11.48
C ILE A 72 -3.13 4.93 -11.61
N ALA A 73 -2.53 6.03 -12.08
CA ALA A 73 -1.08 6.14 -12.22
C ALA A 73 -0.34 6.05 -10.87
N ILE A 74 -0.92 6.63 -9.80
CA ILE A 74 -0.39 6.50 -8.44
C ILE A 74 -0.38 5.02 -8.01
N TRP A 75 -1.49 4.31 -8.21
CA TRP A 75 -1.58 2.89 -7.87
C TRP A 75 -0.63 2.04 -8.68
N GLN A 76 -0.49 2.27 -9.98
CA GLN A 76 0.49 1.58 -10.82
C GLN A 76 1.91 1.70 -10.25
N ARG A 77 2.32 2.92 -9.86
CA ARG A 77 3.64 3.16 -9.24
C ARG A 77 3.80 2.46 -7.89
N LYS A 78 2.76 2.49 -7.04
CA LYS A 78 2.76 1.79 -5.74
C LYS A 78 2.94 0.28 -5.93
N LEU A 79 2.18 -0.33 -6.84
CA LEU A 79 2.25 -1.76 -7.13
C LEU A 79 3.59 -2.17 -7.76
N GLU A 80 4.16 -1.35 -8.63
CA GLU A 80 5.49 -1.59 -9.17
C GLU A 80 6.57 -1.55 -8.08
N THR A 81 6.46 -0.59 -7.17
CA THR A 81 7.36 -0.46 -6.00
C THR A 81 7.22 -1.68 -5.09
N ARG A 82 5.99 -2.14 -4.86
CA ARG A 82 5.70 -3.37 -4.12
C ARG A 82 6.34 -4.60 -4.78
N ARG A 83 6.20 -4.75 -6.09
CA ARG A 83 6.79 -5.88 -6.83
C ARG A 83 8.31 -5.90 -6.69
N LYS A 84 8.96 -4.76 -6.89
CA LYS A 84 10.42 -4.60 -6.69
C LYS A 84 10.86 -4.90 -5.25
N PHE A 85 10.01 -4.58 -4.27
CA PHE A 85 10.24 -4.91 -2.87
C PHE A 85 10.16 -6.42 -2.63
N GLU A 86 9.11 -7.09 -3.10
CA GLU A 86 8.94 -8.55 -2.95
C GLU A 86 9.99 -9.37 -3.71
N GLU A 87 10.53 -8.85 -4.83
CA GLU A 87 11.66 -9.45 -5.55
C GLU A 87 12.94 -9.47 -4.70
N LYS A 88 13.16 -8.42 -3.89
CA LYS A 88 14.32 -8.32 -2.99
C LYS A 88 14.10 -9.00 -1.64
N HIS A 89 12.84 -9.07 -1.22
CA HIS A 89 12.38 -9.58 0.07
C HIS A 89 11.35 -10.70 -0.14
N PRO A 90 11.81 -11.91 -0.51
CA PRO A 90 10.92 -13.04 -0.80
C PRO A 90 10.06 -13.45 0.40
N GLU A 91 10.50 -13.15 1.63
CA GLU A 91 9.72 -13.32 2.87
C GLU A 91 8.42 -12.52 2.91
N HIS A 92 8.33 -11.45 2.11
CA HIS A 92 7.15 -10.61 2.01
C HIS A 92 6.32 -10.89 0.76
N LYS A 93 6.70 -11.88 -0.05
CA LYS A 93 6.01 -12.20 -1.30
C LYS A 93 4.61 -12.73 -1.02
N THR A 94 3.62 -12.06 -1.60
CA THR A 94 2.24 -12.55 -1.53
C THR A 94 2.07 -13.70 -2.51
N THR A 95 1.80 -14.92 -2.04
CA THR A 95 1.51 -16.05 -2.93
C THR A 95 0.16 -15.84 -3.62
N ARG A 96 0.17 -15.81 -4.96
CA ARG A 96 -1.03 -15.71 -5.79
C ARG A 96 -1.14 -16.97 -6.63
N GLU A 97 -2.31 -17.59 -6.61
CA GLU A 97 -2.61 -18.71 -7.49
C GLU A 97 -3.12 -18.18 -8.84
N ALA A 98 -2.66 -18.79 -9.94
CA ALA A 98 -3.17 -18.46 -11.25
C ALA A 98 -4.64 -18.89 -11.38
N ILE A 99 -5.48 -18.03 -11.95
CA ILE A 99 -6.91 -18.26 -12.10
C ILE A 99 -7.17 -18.87 -13.48
N ALA A 100 -7.86 -20.01 -13.52
CA ALA A 100 -8.27 -20.71 -14.74
C ALA A 100 -9.65 -20.25 -15.25
N ALA A 101 -10.59 -19.97 -14.35
CA ALA A 101 -11.90 -19.41 -14.69
C ALA A 101 -12.43 -18.51 -13.57
N HIS A 102 -13.11 -17.42 -13.92
CA HIS A 102 -13.65 -16.44 -12.95
C HIS A 102 -15.02 -15.88 -13.35
N GLU A 103 -15.63 -16.39 -14.41
CA GLU A 103 -16.93 -15.94 -14.91
C GLU A 103 -18.02 -16.97 -14.63
N GLY A 104 -19.28 -16.56 -14.66
CA GLY A 104 -20.44 -17.43 -14.48
C GLY A 104 -20.45 -18.10 -13.10
N ALA A 105 -20.44 -19.43 -13.07
CA ALA A 105 -20.43 -20.22 -11.83
C ALA A 105 -19.19 -19.95 -10.93
N PHE A 106 -18.18 -19.25 -11.46
CA PHE A 106 -16.92 -18.93 -10.78
C PHE A 106 -16.79 -17.45 -10.37
N GLU A 107 -17.85 -16.64 -10.51
CA GLU A 107 -17.81 -15.20 -10.24
C GLU A 107 -17.43 -14.87 -8.78
N ASN A 108 -18.08 -15.54 -7.81
CA ASN A 108 -17.86 -15.29 -6.38
C ASN A 108 -16.69 -16.08 -5.79
N ASN A 109 -16.30 -17.15 -6.45
CA ASN A 109 -15.20 -18.01 -6.06
C ASN A 109 -14.51 -18.42 -7.37
N PRO A 110 -13.36 -17.83 -7.73
CA PRO A 110 -12.65 -18.19 -8.94
C PRO A 110 -12.11 -19.63 -8.90
N LEU A 111 -12.02 -20.29 -10.04
CA LEU A 111 -11.36 -21.58 -10.19
C LEU A 111 -9.87 -21.34 -10.44
N THR A 112 -9.00 -21.84 -9.56
CA THR A 112 -7.55 -21.73 -9.75
C THR A 112 -7.02 -22.86 -10.61
N TYR A 113 -5.89 -22.64 -11.30
CA TYR A 113 -5.20 -23.71 -12.05
C TYR A 113 -4.74 -24.84 -11.13
N ARG A 114 -4.41 -24.52 -9.88
CA ARG A 114 -4.07 -25.53 -8.87
C ARG A 114 -5.26 -26.43 -8.57
N GLU A 115 -6.43 -25.85 -8.31
CA GLU A 115 -7.66 -26.62 -8.10
C GLU A 115 -8.03 -27.43 -9.35
N LEU A 116 -7.94 -26.83 -10.53
CA LEU A 116 -8.23 -27.50 -11.79
C LEU A 116 -7.30 -28.70 -12.01
N ALA A 117 -6.00 -28.54 -11.77
CA ALA A 117 -5.03 -29.62 -11.85
C ALA A 117 -5.38 -30.76 -10.87
N SER A 118 -5.64 -30.44 -9.60
CA SER A 118 -6.03 -31.44 -8.60
C SER A 118 -7.32 -32.18 -8.95
N ARG A 119 -8.28 -31.52 -9.59
CA ARG A 119 -9.50 -32.18 -10.08
C ARG A 119 -9.23 -33.07 -11.30
N ALA A 120 -8.36 -32.63 -12.20
CA ALA A 120 -8.00 -33.37 -13.41
C ALA A 120 -7.03 -34.53 -13.16
N GLU A 121 -6.37 -34.62 -12.00
CA GLU A 121 -5.42 -35.70 -11.66
C GLU A 121 -5.98 -37.11 -11.91
N LYS A 122 -7.28 -37.31 -11.66
CA LYS A 122 -7.93 -38.63 -11.80
C LYS A 122 -8.34 -38.96 -13.23
N THR A 123 -8.72 -37.95 -14.02
CA THR A 123 -9.32 -38.14 -15.34
C THR A 123 -8.37 -37.82 -16.49
N GLY A 124 -7.31 -37.05 -16.23
CA GLY A 124 -6.43 -36.48 -17.26
C GLY A 124 -7.09 -35.43 -18.15
N ASP A 125 -8.36 -35.07 -17.89
CA ASP A 125 -9.15 -34.17 -18.73
C ASP A 125 -9.57 -32.92 -17.94
N ALA A 126 -8.89 -31.81 -18.25
CA ALA A 126 -9.18 -30.50 -17.66
C ALA A 126 -10.57 -29.97 -18.02
N THR A 127 -11.13 -30.36 -19.17
CA THR A 127 -12.45 -29.93 -19.62
C THR A 127 -13.54 -30.57 -18.77
N ALA A 128 -13.42 -31.89 -18.56
CA ALA A 128 -14.33 -32.63 -17.68
C ALA A 128 -14.26 -32.11 -16.24
N ALA A 129 -13.04 -31.85 -15.73
CA ALA A 129 -12.82 -31.31 -14.39
C ALA A 129 -13.42 -29.91 -14.21
N ALA A 130 -13.29 -29.02 -15.21
CA ALA A 130 -13.89 -27.69 -15.18
C ALA A 130 -15.44 -27.76 -15.23
N ALA A 131 -16.00 -28.67 -16.04
CA ALA A 131 -17.44 -28.88 -16.12
C ALA A 131 -18.03 -29.44 -14.82
N GLU A 132 -17.31 -30.33 -14.13
CA GLU A 132 -17.66 -30.78 -12.77
C GLU A 132 -17.61 -29.63 -11.77
N ALA A 133 -16.51 -28.86 -11.75
CA ALA A 133 -16.37 -27.71 -10.86
C ALA A 133 -17.47 -26.65 -11.06
N SER A 134 -17.88 -26.42 -12.31
CA SER A 134 -18.99 -25.51 -12.64
C SER A 134 -20.32 -26.04 -12.11
N ARG A 135 -20.59 -27.34 -12.28
CA ARG A 135 -21.80 -28.00 -11.73
C ARG A 135 -21.84 -27.90 -10.21
N ASP A 136 -20.74 -28.18 -9.52
CA ASP A 136 -20.65 -28.10 -8.05
C ASP A 136 -20.99 -26.70 -7.53
N ARG A 137 -20.55 -25.65 -8.23
CA ARG A 137 -20.79 -24.25 -7.83
C ARG A 137 -22.18 -23.77 -8.24
N GLY A 138 -22.67 -24.17 -9.41
CA GLY A 138 -24.03 -23.89 -9.86
C GLY A 138 -25.10 -24.49 -8.95
N VAL A 139 -24.88 -25.69 -8.40
CA VAL A 139 -25.80 -26.34 -7.44
C VAL A 139 -25.84 -25.62 -6.09
N LYS A 140 -24.76 -24.93 -5.69
CA LYS A 140 -24.67 -24.21 -4.40
C LYS A 140 -25.18 -22.76 -4.44
N ALA A 141 -25.55 -22.22 -5.60
CA ALA A 141 -25.82 -20.79 -5.80
C ALA A 141 -27.28 -20.32 -5.58
N VAL A 142 -28.13 -21.04 -4.84
CA VAL A 142 -29.51 -20.62 -4.53
C VAL A 142 -29.75 -20.77 -3.02
N PRO A 143 -30.03 -19.67 -2.28
CA PRO A 143 -31.24 -18.86 -2.49
C PRO A 143 -31.00 -17.35 -2.66
N LYS A 144 -31.64 -16.77 -3.68
CA LYS A 144 -31.98 -15.34 -3.70
C LYS A 144 -32.95 -15.10 -2.54
N LYS A 145 -32.57 -14.28 -1.56
CA LYS A 145 -33.55 -13.67 -0.67
C LYS A 145 -34.25 -12.56 -1.44
N ASP A 146 -35.52 -12.75 -1.75
CA ASP A 146 -36.40 -11.70 -2.22
C ASP A 146 -36.46 -10.62 -1.13
N VAL A 147 -35.92 -9.45 -1.41
CA VAL A 147 -36.17 -8.24 -0.61
C VAL A 147 -37.37 -7.57 -1.23
N ASN A 148 -38.51 -7.71 -0.56
CA ASN A 148 -39.74 -6.98 -0.87
C ASN A 148 -39.50 -5.46 -0.81
N LEU A 149 -40.19 -4.77 -1.73
CA LEU A 149 -40.33 -3.32 -1.90
C LEU A 149 -40.55 -2.55 -0.60
#